data_AF-A0A916MJD1-F1
#
_entry.id   AF-A0A916MJD1-F1
#
_cell.length_a   1.000
_cell.length_b   1.000
_cell.length_c   1.000
_cell.angle_alpha   90.00
_cell.angle_beta   90.00
_cell.angle_gamma   90.00
#
_symmetry.space_group_name_H-M   'P 1'
#
loop_
_entity.id
_entity.type
_entity.pdbx_description
1 polymer ?
#
loop_
_entity_poly.entity_id
_entity_poly.type
_entity_poly.pdbx_seq_one_letter_code
_entity_poly.pdbx_strand_id
1 'polypeptide(L)'
;MTAESPITPEEVARIEDSRAQRTAVESRRKNQRRRLLLILLFLVGGVVLISAGGFAVVSALEERDSFCTSCHTIPEITYFNRAYLALDRVDDPVLDLATAHYRSALNEGVDFKCITCHRGDASLGHRVSTMALAAYDTLIYLTGHENPQIEKQDTKTGWLANASCSTCHTASLLRLDGINNHFHTYLPEARVALDRGGLLTISDALLKAASERSSGEGSGTSLTLQTISVPLLCSDCHQAHKTQTIGASTFFMDTDLRNAACVECHVSAQQGPQDVKDLTGTDKD
;
A
#
# COMPACT_ATOMS: atom_id res chain seq x y z
N MET A 1 74.78 -41.39 18.60
CA MET A 1 74.84 -40.03 19.15
C MET A 1 75.52 -39.14 18.12
N THR A 2 74.75 -38.57 17.21
CA THR A 2 75.25 -37.58 16.25
C THR A 2 75.33 -36.25 16.98
N ALA A 3 76.53 -35.69 17.15
CA ALA A 3 76.69 -34.35 17.65
C ALA A 3 76.08 -33.37 16.63
N GLU A 4 75.08 -32.59 17.05
CA GLU A 4 74.56 -31.48 16.25
C GLU A 4 75.70 -30.48 16.01
N SER A 5 75.86 -30.04 14.76
CA SER A 5 76.84 -29.00 14.43
C SER A 5 76.37 -27.66 14.99
N PRO A 6 77.28 -26.86 15.59
CA PRO A 6 76.93 -25.54 16.12
C PRO A 6 76.49 -24.61 14.99
N ILE A 7 75.38 -23.90 15.22
CA ILE A 7 74.83 -22.90 14.31
C ILE A 7 75.86 -21.79 14.09
N THR A 8 76.10 -21.43 12.84
CA THR A 8 77.05 -20.36 12.48
C THR A 8 76.45 -18.97 12.71
N PRO A 9 77.27 -17.93 13.00
CA PRO A 9 76.78 -16.55 13.09
C PRO A 9 76.02 -16.08 11.82
N GLU A 10 76.39 -16.60 10.65
CA GLU A 10 75.70 -16.30 9.39
C GLU A 10 74.28 -16.88 9.35
N GLU A 11 74.06 -18.08 9.89
CA GLU A 11 72.73 -18.68 10.02
C GLU A 11 71.84 -17.91 10.99
N VAL A 12 72.40 -17.41 12.10
CA VAL A 12 71.65 -16.56 13.05
C VAL A 12 71.19 -15.27 12.37
N ALA A 13 72.08 -14.58 11.64
CA ALA A 13 71.75 -13.37 10.90
C ALA A 13 70.67 -13.63 9.83
N ARG A 14 70.73 -14.78 9.14
CA ARG A 14 69.73 -15.18 8.13
C ARG A 14 68.35 -15.46 8.75
N ILE A 15 68.30 -16.04 9.94
CA ILE A 15 67.06 -16.28 10.69
C ILE A 15 66.45 -14.94 11.14
N GLU A 16 67.25 -14.01 11.64
CA GLU A 16 66.79 -12.68 12.07
C GLU A 16 66.22 -11.87 10.90
N ASP A 17 66.91 -11.85 9.76
CA ASP A 17 66.41 -11.18 8.54
C ASP A 17 65.09 -11.83 8.06
N SER A 18 65.00 -13.17 8.05
CA SER A 18 63.76 -13.86 7.69
C SER A 18 62.60 -13.49 8.62
N ARG A 19 62.85 -13.34 9.93
CA ARG A 19 61.84 -12.92 10.91
C ARG A 19 61.41 -11.47 10.68
N ALA A 20 62.36 -10.57 10.42
CA ALA A 20 62.07 -9.17 10.09
C ALA A 20 61.24 -9.05 8.80
N GLN A 21 61.58 -9.79 7.75
CA GLN A 21 60.81 -9.81 6.51
C GLN A 21 59.38 -10.34 6.70
N ARG A 22 59.20 -11.42 7.48
CA ARG A 22 57.86 -11.96 7.79
C ARG A 22 56.99 -10.95 8.54
N THR A 23 57.53 -10.30 9.57
CA THR A 23 56.80 -9.28 10.34
C THR A 23 56.45 -8.05 9.50
N ALA A 24 57.34 -7.61 8.61
CA ALA A 24 57.08 -6.51 7.69
C ALA A 24 55.97 -6.84 6.66
N VAL A 25 55.98 -8.05 6.10
CA VAL A 25 54.92 -8.52 5.18
C VAL A 25 53.58 -8.63 5.90
N GLU A 26 53.55 -9.16 7.12
CA GLU A 26 52.34 -9.28 7.93
C GLU A 26 51.76 -7.90 8.30
N SER A 27 52.62 -6.96 8.71
CA SER A 27 52.24 -5.57 8.98
C SER A 27 51.66 -4.88 7.73
N ARG A 28 52.31 -5.03 6.56
CA ARG A 28 51.80 -4.50 5.28
C ARG A 28 50.45 -5.11 4.92
N ARG A 29 50.28 -6.43 5.05
CA ARG A 29 49.00 -7.13 4.81
C ARG A 29 47.90 -6.65 5.76
N LYS A 30 48.20 -6.47 7.06
CA LYS A 30 47.25 -5.95 8.06
C LYS A 30 46.83 -4.51 7.72
N ASN A 31 47.78 -3.66 7.34
CA ASN A 31 47.51 -2.29 6.93
C ASN A 31 46.70 -2.23 5.63
N GLN A 32 47.01 -3.08 4.65
CA GLN A 32 46.25 -3.18 3.40
C GLN A 32 44.81 -3.66 3.64
N ARG A 33 44.61 -4.68 4.48
CA ARG A 33 43.26 -5.15 4.89
C ARG A 33 42.48 -4.05 5.59
N ARG A 34 43.10 -3.32 6.52
CA ARG A 34 42.46 -2.19 7.21
C ARG A 34 42.05 -1.08 6.23
N ARG A 35 42.91 -0.71 5.29
CA ARG A 35 42.59 0.27 4.24
C ARG A 35 41.43 -0.19 3.36
N LEU A 36 41.44 -1.45 2.92
CA LEU A 36 40.37 -2.02 2.10
C LEU A 36 39.02 -2.06 2.85
N LEU A 37 39.03 -2.42 4.12
CA LEU A 37 37.83 -2.37 4.97
C LEU A 37 37.29 -0.94 5.12
N LEU A 38 38.16 0.05 5.34
CA LEU A 38 37.75 1.45 5.44
C LEU A 38 37.16 1.98 4.12
N ILE A 39 37.76 1.61 2.98
CA ILE A 39 37.22 1.96 1.65
C ILE A 39 35.84 1.32 1.46
N LEU A 40 35.69 0.03 1.78
CA LEU A 40 34.41 -0.67 1.66
C LEU A 40 33.35 -0.07 2.57
N LEU A 41 33.69 0.24 3.83
CA LEU A 41 32.78 0.92 4.76
C LEU A 41 32.37 2.30 4.25
N PHE A 42 33.31 3.06 3.67
CA PHE A 42 33.01 4.36 3.09
C PHE A 42 32.08 4.23 1.87
N LEU A 43 32.32 3.26 0.99
CA LEU A 43 31.47 3.00 -0.16
C LEU A 43 30.05 2.58 0.25
N VAL A 44 29.94 1.62 1.17
CA VAL A 44 28.63 1.17 1.70
C VAL A 44 27.92 2.32 2.40
N GLY A 45 28.63 3.08 3.26
CA GLY A 45 28.08 4.25 3.94
C GLY A 45 27.61 5.33 2.96
N GLY A 46 28.39 5.60 1.91
CA GLY A 46 28.02 6.53 0.84
C GLY A 46 26.76 6.10 0.10
N VAL A 47 26.64 4.83 -0.28
CA VAL A 47 25.45 4.28 -0.93
C VAL A 47 24.22 4.41 -0.02
N VAL A 48 24.33 4.04 1.25
CA VAL A 48 23.22 4.15 2.22
C VAL A 48 22.78 5.60 2.37
N LEU A 49 23.71 6.56 2.50
CA LEU A 49 23.38 7.97 2.63
C LEU A 49 22.69 8.53 1.36
N ILE A 50 23.19 8.16 0.18
CA ILE A 50 22.57 8.58 -1.10
C ILE A 50 21.18 7.97 -1.24
N SER A 51 20.99 6.69 -0.93
CA SER A 51 19.69 6.02 -1.01
C SER A 51 18.69 6.62 -0.01
N ALA A 52 19.09 6.86 1.24
CA ALA A 52 18.24 7.49 2.24
C ALA A 52 17.88 8.94 1.87
N GLY A 53 18.85 9.71 1.38
CA GLY A 53 18.63 11.08 0.89
C GLY A 53 17.68 11.11 -0.31
N GLY A 54 17.91 10.25 -1.30
CA GLY A 54 17.05 10.11 -2.48
C GLY A 54 15.62 9.70 -2.08
N PHE A 55 15.47 8.71 -1.21
CA PHE A 55 14.18 8.28 -0.67
C PHE A 55 13.42 9.43 -0.01
N ALA A 56 14.08 10.23 0.84
CA ALA A 56 13.47 11.37 1.51
C ALA A 56 13.05 12.47 0.53
N VAL A 57 13.89 12.78 -0.45
CA VAL A 57 13.59 13.78 -1.49
C VAL A 57 12.42 13.33 -2.35
N VAL A 58 12.43 12.10 -2.87
CA VAL A 58 11.33 11.58 -3.69
C VAL A 58 10.04 11.51 -2.89
N SER A 59 10.07 11.03 -1.65
CA SER A 59 8.90 11.02 -0.76
C SER A 59 8.31 12.42 -0.57
N ALA A 60 9.15 13.45 -0.45
CA ALA A 60 8.70 14.84 -0.34
C ALA A 60 8.17 15.40 -1.67
N LEU A 61 8.70 14.95 -2.80
CA LEU A 61 8.20 15.34 -4.13
C LEU A 61 6.85 14.69 -4.44
N GLU A 62 6.62 13.44 -4.02
CA GLU A 62 5.32 12.76 -4.17
C GLU A 62 4.18 13.45 -3.42
N GLU A 63 4.48 14.31 -2.43
CA GLU A 63 3.49 15.19 -1.78
C GLU A 63 3.03 16.35 -2.68
N ARG A 64 3.35 16.33 -3.96
CA ARG A 64 2.96 17.33 -4.96
C ARG A 64 2.39 16.60 -6.17
N ASP A 65 1.14 16.85 -6.49
CA ASP A 65 0.50 16.20 -7.64
C ASP A 65 1.20 16.53 -8.96
N SER A 66 1.79 17.73 -9.07
CA SER A 66 2.59 18.14 -10.22
C SER A 66 3.77 17.21 -10.50
N PHE A 67 4.36 16.60 -9.46
CA PHE A 67 5.43 15.61 -9.62
C PHE A 67 4.86 14.28 -10.14
N CYS A 68 3.72 13.83 -9.63
CA CYS A 68 3.06 12.64 -10.15
C CYS A 68 2.68 12.81 -11.63
N THR A 69 2.12 13.96 -11.99
CA THR A 69 1.63 14.24 -13.35
C THR A 69 2.74 14.55 -14.35
N SER A 70 3.98 14.77 -13.91
CA SER A 70 5.09 15.00 -14.86
C SER A 70 5.54 13.73 -15.58
N CYS A 71 5.23 12.56 -15.05
CA CYS A 71 5.65 11.26 -15.61
C CYS A 71 4.48 10.32 -15.93
N HIS A 72 3.31 10.51 -15.33
CA HIS A 72 2.13 9.71 -15.67
C HIS A 72 1.56 10.04 -17.06
N THR A 73 0.82 9.10 -17.66
CA THR A 73 0.30 9.20 -19.02
C THR A 73 -1.09 9.87 -19.06
N ILE A 74 -1.71 9.89 -20.25
CA ILE A 74 -2.94 10.64 -20.53
C ILE A 74 -4.13 10.31 -19.59
N PRO A 75 -4.43 9.06 -19.18
CA PRO A 75 -5.56 8.85 -18.29
C PRO A 75 -5.37 9.51 -16.93
N GLU A 76 -4.20 9.38 -16.28
CA GLU A 76 -3.92 9.99 -14.98
C GLU A 76 -3.87 11.52 -15.03
N ILE A 77 -3.24 12.08 -16.06
CA ILE A 77 -3.22 13.55 -16.26
C ILE A 77 -4.65 14.06 -16.43
N THR A 78 -5.51 13.30 -17.12
CA THR A 78 -6.92 13.67 -17.28
C THR A 78 -7.65 13.65 -15.93
N TYR A 79 -7.47 12.61 -15.11
CA TYR A 79 -8.05 12.55 -13.76
C TYR A 79 -7.59 13.71 -12.87
N PHE A 80 -6.28 13.99 -12.86
CA PHE A 80 -5.73 15.13 -12.12
C PHE A 80 -6.33 16.46 -12.58
N ASN A 81 -6.34 16.71 -13.89
CA ASN A 81 -6.87 17.96 -14.43
C ASN A 81 -8.34 18.15 -14.07
N ARG A 82 -9.16 17.08 -14.14
CA ARG A 82 -10.58 17.15 -13.74
C ARG A 82 -10.74 17.38 -12.24
N ALA A 83 -9.97 16.67 -11.42
CA ALA A 83 -10.02 16.85 -9.97
C ALA A 83 -9.64 18.27 -9.55
N TYR A 84 -8.60 18.85 -10.17
CA TYR A 84 -8.19 20.23 -9.93
C TYR A 84 -9.22 21.24 -10.43
N LEU A 85 -9.76 21.06 -11.64
CA LEU A 85 -10.83 21.90 -12.18
C LEU A 85 -12.10 21.88 -11.31
N ALA A 86 -12.40 20.74 -10.69
CA ALA A 86 -13.55 20.58 -9.82
C ALA A 86 -13.44 21.31 -8.48
N LEU A 87 -12.25 21.76 -8.10
CA LEU A 87 -12.06 22.65 -6.96
C LEU A 87 -12.60 24.05 -7.26
N ASP A 88 -12.45 24.52 -8.49
CA ASP A 88 -12.95 25.84 -8.93
C ASP A 88 -14.41 25.79 -9.43
N ARG A 89 -14.90 24.58 -9.76
CA ARG A 89 -16.22 24.35 -10.36
C ARG A 89 -17.05 23.38 -9.54
N VAL A 90 -17.49 23.83 -8.37
CA VAL A 90 -18.25 23.00 -7.41
C VAL A 90 -19.58 22.48 -7.98
N ASP A 91 -20.16 23.17 -8.97
CA ASP A 91 -21.42 22.80 -9.62
C ASP A 91 -21.25 21.80 -10.78
N ASP A 92 -20.02 21.62 -11.29
CA ASP A 92 -19.77 20.66 -12.37
C ASP A 92 -19.98 19.23 -11.86
N PRO A 93 -20.51 18.31 -12.70
CA PRO A 93 -20.70 16.93 -12.30
C PRO A 93 -19.36 16.28 -11.96
N VAL A 94 -19.33 15.52 -10.86
CA VAL A 94 -18.18 14.71 -10.48
C VAL A 94 -18.19 13.46 -11.34
N LEU A 95 -17.18 13.22 -12.18
CA LEU A 95 -17.20 12.12 -13.17
C LEU A 95 -16.20 11.00 -12.87
N ASP A 96 -15.40 11.12 -11.81
CA ASP A 96 -14.40 10.16 -11.34
C ASP A 96 -14.20 10.22 -9.82
N LEU A 97 -13.65 9.14 -9.26
CA LEU A 97 -13.44 9.01 -7.83
C LEU A 97 -12.38 10.01 -7.31
N ALA A 98 -11.37 10.34 -8.13
CA ALA A 98 -10.37 11.34 -7.77
C ALA A 98 -11.04 12.71 -7.57
N THR A 99 -11.86 13.14 -8.51
CA THR A 99 -12.66 14.37 -8.45
C THR A 99 -13.58 14.38 -7.22
N ALA A 100 -14.19 13.24 -6.88
CA ALA A 100 -15.02 13.11 -5.69
C ALA A 100 -14.22 13.39 -4.41
N HIS A 101 -13.02 12.82 -4.28
CA HIS A 101 -12.18 13.01 -3.10
C HIS A 101 -11.62 14.41 -2.99
N TYR A 102 -11.17 15.02 -4.10
CA TYR A 102 -10.72 16.42 -4.09
C TYR A 102 -11.84 17.36 -3.62
N ARG A 103 -13.08 17.13 -4.09
CA ARG A 103 -14.22 17.93 -3.67
C ARG A 103 -14.62 17.68 -2.22
N SER A 104 -14.61 16.43 -1.74
CA SER A 104 -14.87 16.11 -0.33
C SER A 104 -13.83 16.77 0.56
N ALA A 105 -12.55 16.66 0.18
CA ALA A 105 -11.44 17.25 0.91
C ALA A 105 -11.55 18.78 1.00
N LEU A 106 -11.91 19.44 -0.10
CA LEU A 106 -12.20 20.87 -0.12
C LEU A 106 -13.32 21.23 0.87
N ASN A 107 -14.43 20.48 0.85
CA ASN A 107 -15.56 20.72 1.75
C ASN A 107 -15.22 20.50 3.22
N GLU A 108 -14.34 19.54 3.51
CA GLU A 108 -13.87 19.21 4.85
C GLU A 108 -12.69 20.07 5.32
N GLY A 109 -12.12 20.90 4.44
CA GLY A 109 -10.96 21.73 4.73
C GLY A 109 -9.67 20.94 4.94
N VAL A 110 -9.55 19.76 4.32
CA VAL A 110 -8.37 18.89 4.39
C VAL A 110 -7.62 18.89 3.05
N ASP A 111 -6.30 18.71 3.12
CA ASP A 111 -5.46 18.58 1.92
C ASP A 111 -5.58 17.15 1.37
N PHE A 112 -5.83 17.02 0.07
CA PHE A 112 -5.93 15.73 -0.61
C PHE A 112 -5.14 15.75 -1.91
N LYS A 113 -4.40 14.66 -2.12
CA LYS A 113 -3.41 14.51 -3.20
C LYS A 113 -3.45 13.10 -3.77
N CYS A 114 -2.95 12.91 -4.98
CA CYS A 114 -2.76 11.62 -5.63
C CYS A 114 -2.10 10.60 -4.70
N ILE A 115 -1.02 11.03 -4.02
CA ILE A 115 -0.26 10.15 -3.13
C ILE A 115 -1.03 9.74 -1.87
N THR A 116 -2.11 10.44 -1.52
CA THR A 116 -2.96 10.10 -0.36
C THR A 116 -3.59 8.72 -0.56
N CYS A 117 -4.08 8.44 -1.76
CA CYS A 117 -4.58 7.11 -2.13
C CYS A 117 -3.43 6.12 -2.40
N HIS A 118 -2.37 6.57 -3.09
CA HIS A 118 -1.32 5.67 -3.59
C HIS A 118 -0.21 5.27 -2.59
N ARG A 119 -0.13 5.92 -1.42
CA ARG A 119 0.88 5.58 -0.38
C ARG A 119 0.51 4.43 0.54
N GLY A 120 -0.72 3.91 0.42
CA GLY A 120 -1.29 3.02 1.42
C GLY A 120 -1.50 3.68 2.77
N ASP A 121 -1.18 3.00 3.88
CA ASP A 121 -1.41 3.51 5.23
C ASP A 121 -0.27 4.40 5.76
N ALA A 122 0.65 4.81 4.88
CA ALA A 122 1.85 5.56 5.18
C ALA A 122 2.86 4.88 6.12
N SER A 123 2.66 3.61 6.50
CA SER A 123 3.67 2.83 7.23
C SER A 123 4.95 2.67 6.41
N LEU A 124 6.08 2.43 7.10
CA LEU A 124 7.37 2.27 6.43
C LEU A 124 7.34 1.18 5.34
N GLY A 125 6.65 0.06 5.60
CA GLY A 125 6.49 -1.03 4.63
C GLY A 125 5.78 -0.56 3.37
N HIS A 126 4.65 0.14 3.52
CA HIS A 126 3.88 0.67 2.39
C HIS A 126 4.69 1.72 1.62
N ARG A 127 5.46 2.58 2.31
CA ARG A 127 6.35 3.55 1.66
C ARG A 127 7.45 2.89 0.84
N VAL A 128 8.08 1.83 1.36
CA VAL A 128 9.06 1.06 0.59
C VAL A 128 8.40 0.45 -0.65
N SER A 129 7.20 -0.11 -0.53
CA SER A 129 6.45 -0.65 -1.67
C SER A 129 6.08 0.41 -2.70
N THR A 130 5.58 1.58 -2.28
CA THR A 130 5.27 2.71 -3.17
C THR A 130 6.53 3.18 -3.91
N MET A 131 7.67 3.32 -3.22
CA MET A 131 8.93 3.71 -3.85
C MET A 131 9.46 2.66 -4.84
N ALA A 132 9.34 1.38 -4.50
CA ALA A 132 9.73 0.30 -5.41
C ALA A 132 8.86 0.30 -6.67
N LEU A 133 7.55 0.56 -6.53
CA LEU A 133 6.63 0.71 -7.65
C LEU A 133 6.97 1.95 -8.49
N ALA A 134 7.22 3.10 -7.87
CA ALA A 134 7.63 4.32 -8.57
C ALA A 134 8.93 4.14 -9.36
N ALA A 135 9.91 3.42 -8.79
CA ALA A 135 11.15 3.08 -9.47
C ALA A 135 10.90 2.15 -10.67
N TYR A 136 10.01 1.18 -10.53
CA TYR A 136 9.59 0.29 -11.62
C TYR A 136 8.91 1.08 -12.74
N ASP A 137 7.92 1.91 -12.42
CA ASP A 137 7.18 2.73 -13.39
C ASP A 137 8.12 3.70 -14.12
N THR A 138 9.06 4.31 -13.40
CA THR A 138 10.11 5.16 -13.98
C THR A 138 10.97 4.40 -14.99
N LEU A 139 11.38 3.17 -14.67
CA LEU A 139 12.18 2.35 -15.58
C LEU A 139 11.38 1.98 -16.84
N ILE A 140 10.11 1.62 -16.69
CA ILE A 140 9.25 1.31 -17.85
C ILE A 140 9.07 2.55 -18.73
N TYR A 141 8.78 3.71 -18.12
CA TYR A 141 8.69 4.99 -18.84
C TYR A 141 9.98 5.31 -19.61
N LEU A 142 11.14 5.23 -18.95
CA LEU A 142 12.44 5.54 -19.57
C LEU A 142 12.83 4.56 -20.68
N THR A 143 12.35 3.32 -20.62
CA THR A 143 12.61 2.31 -21.65
C THR A 143 11.60 2.33 -22.79
N GLY A 144 10.57 3.19 -22.74
CA GLY A 144 9.60 3.37 -23.81
C GLY A 144 8.67 2.17 -24.04
N HIS A 145 8.51 1.29 -23.05
CA HIS A 145 7.58 0.17 -23.17
C HIS A 145 6.19 0.62 -22.75
N GLU A 146 5.23 0.58 -23.67
CA GLU A 146 3.81 0.66 -23.32
C GLU A 146 3.46 -0.53 -22.42
N ASN A 147 2.89 -0.28 -21.25
CA ASN A 147 2.44 -1.32 -20.33
C ASN A 147 1.05 -0.98 -19.81
N PRO A 148 0.00 -1.73 -20.21
CA PRO A 148 -1.37 -1.47 -19.77
C PRO A 148 -1.57 -1.61 -18.26
N GLN A 149 -0.67 -2.30 -17.55
CA GLN A 149 -0.69 -2.37 -16.08
C GLN A 149 -0.24 -1.05 -15.43
N ILE A 150 0.48 -0.21 -16.16
CA ILE A 150 0.82 1.16 -15.74
C ILE A 150 -0.32 2.12 -16.03
N GLU A 151 -1.17 1.81 -17.02
CA GLU A 151 -2.42 2.54 -17.32
C GLU A 151 -3.56 2.24 -16.31
N LYS A 152 -3.22 1.54 -15.21
CA LYS A 152 -4.01 1.34 -13.99
C LYS A 152 -5.44 0.81 -14.17
N GLN A 153 -5.73 0.12 -15.29
CA GLN A 153 -6.95 -0.69 -15.41
C GLN A 153 -6.83 -2.02 -14.65
N ASP A 154 -5.61 -2.46 -14.38
CA ASP A 154 -5.26 -3.62 -13.54
C ASP A 154 -4.14 -3.22 -12.58
N THR A 155 -4.49 -2.97 -11.31
CA THR A 155 -3.53 -2.46 -10.33
C THR A 155 -2.66 -3.58 -9.75
N LYS A 156 -1.38 -3.64 -10.13
CA LYS A 156 -0.39 -4.57 -9.54
C LYS A 156 -0.33 -4.56 -8.01
N THR A 157 -0.68 -3.43 -7.42
CA THR A 157 -0.60 -3.17 -5.98
C THR A 157 -1.93 -2.68 -5.44
N GLY A 158 -3.05 -3.26 -5.88
CA GLY A 158 -4.39 -2.89 -5.41
C GLY A 158 -4.53 -2.87 -3.87
N TRP A 159 -3.76 -3.71 -3.17
CA TRP A 159 -3.66 -3.71 -1.71
C TRP A 159 -3.15 -2.39 -1.09
N LEU A 160 -2.30 -1.62 -1.79
CA LEU A 160 -1.86 -0.30 -1.31
C LEU A 160 -3.04 0.66 -1.28
N ALA A 161 -3.77 0.79 -2.38
CA ALA A 161 -4.95 1.65 -2.45
C ALA A 161 -5.99 1.22 -1.40
N ASN A 162 -6.23 -0.09 -1.30
CA ASN A 162 -7.15 -0.67 -0.32
C ASN A 162 -6.80 -0.29 1.13
N ALA A 163 -5.51 -0.37 1.47
CA ALA A 163 -5.03 0.04 2.79
C ALA A 163 -5.22 1.55 3.03
N SER A 164 -5.01 2.40 2.02
CA SER A 164 -5.31 3.83 2.13
C SER A 164 -6.81 4.09 2.35
N CYS A 165 -7.69 3.43 1.57
CA CYS A 165 -9.14 3.54 1.75
C CYS A 165 -9.56 3.28 3.20
N SER A 166 -8.98 2.24 3.82
CA SER A 166 -9.29 1.88 5.22
C SER A 166 -8.90 2.97 6.24
N THR A 167 -7.90 3.80 5.94
CA THR A 167 -7.47 4.88 6.86
C THR A 167 -8.49 6.01 6.96
N CYS A 168 -9.17 6.35 5.87
CA CYS A 168 -10.18 7.42 5.86
C CYS A 168 -11.60 6.87 6.07
N HIS A 169 -11.90 5.68 5.55
CA HIS A 169 -13.24 5.09 5.58
C HIS A 169 -13.45 4.06 6.72
N THR A 170 -12.68 4.18 7.80
CA THR A 170 -12.82 3.34 9.00
C THR A 170 -14.27 3.28 9.51
N ALA A 171 -14.99 4.42 9.50
CA ALA A 171 -16.37 4.46 9.96
C ALA A 171 -17.32 3.57 9.14
N SER A 172 -17.14 3.51 7.81
CA SER A 172 -17.94 2.64 6.94
C SER A 172 -17.62 1.16 7.17
N LEU A 173 -16.34 0.84 7.37
CA LEU A 173 -15.86 -0.53 7.64
C LEU A 173 -16.33 -1.07 8.99
N LEU A 174 -16.54 -0.20 9.97
CA LEU A 174 -16.88 -0.60 11.35
C LEU A 174 -18.36 -0.37 11.71
N ARG A 175 -19.19 -0.04 10.73
CA ARG A 175 -20.63 0.13 10.93
C ARG A 175 -21.37 -1.18 10.64
N LEU A 176 -21.91 -1.82 11.68
CA LEU A 176 -22.51 -3.17 11.59
C LEU A 176 -23.98 -3.20 11.11
N ASP A 177 -24.60 -2.03 10.88
CA ASP A 177 -25.98 -1.94 10.43
C ASP A 177 -26.13 -1.47 8.97
N GLY A 178 -27.20 -1.94 8.33
CA GLY A 178 -27.60 -1.56 6.98
C GLY A 178 -27.02 -2.47 5.89
N ILE A 179 -27.80 -2.73 4.85
CA ILE A 179 -27.37 -3.58 3.73
C ILE A 179 -26.14 -3.01 3.01
N ASN A 180 -26.01 -1.69 2.99
CA ASN A 180 -24.87 -1.00 2.38
C ASN A 180 -23.54 -1.29 3.09
N ASN A 181 -23.56 -1.69 4.36
CA ASN A 181 -22.36 -2.05 5.12
C ASN A 181 -22.26 -3.55 5.40
N HIS A 182 -23.24 -4.34 4.98
CA HIS A 182 -23.20 -5.80 5.09
C HIS A 182 -21.85 -6.33 4.59
N PHE A 183 -21.42 -5.92 3.41
CA PHE A 183 -20.14 -6.34 2.82
C PHE A 183 -18.92 -5.80 3.58
N HIS A 184 -18.89 -4.49 3.84
CA HIS A 184 -17.72 -3.80 4.39
C HIS A 184 -17.22 -4.39 5.71
N THR A 185 -18.14 -4.84 6.57
CA THR A 185 -17.77 -5.37 7.89
C THR A 185 -17.15 -6.76 7.84
N TYR A 186 -17.35 -7.51 6.75
CA TYR A 186 -16.73 -8.83 6.57
C TYR A 186 -15.36 -8.76 5.89
N LEU A 187 -14.97 -7.60 5.35
CA LEU A 187 -13.68 -7.43 4.72
C LEU A 187 -12.52 -7.52 5.73
N PRO A 188 -11.35 -8.06 5.35
CA PRO A 188 -10.15 -8.02 6.19
C PRO A 188 -9.81 -6.60 6.69
N GLU A 189 -10.10 -5.58 5.89
CA GLU A 189 -9.83 -4.17 6.19
C GLU A 189 -10.64 -3.68 7.41
N ALA A 190 -11.83 -4.23 7.66
CA ALA A 190 -12.59 -3.92 8.86
C ALA A 190 -11.85 -4.39 10.11
N ARG A 191 -11.22 -5.57 10.07
CA ARG A 191 -10.39 -6.05 11.18
C ARG A 191 -9.17 -5.16 11.39
N VAL A 192 -8.49 -4.78 10.31
CA VAL A 192 -7.35 -3.85 10.37
C VAL A 192 -7.76 -2.51 10.98
N ALA A 193 -8.90 -1.96 10.57
CA ALA A 193 -9.44 -0.71 11.11
C ALA A 193 -9.79 -0.82 12.60
N LEU A 194 -10.36 -1.95 13.03
CA LEU A 194 -10.64 -2.23 14.44
C LEU A 194 -9.35 -2.35 15.27
N ASP A 195 -8.35 -3.08 14.77
CA ASP A 195 -7.06 -3.27 15.45
C ASP A 195 -6.26 -1.96 15.58
N ARG A 196 -6.51 -0.98 14.71
CA ARG A 196 -5.97 0.40 14.82
C ARG A 196 -6.72 1.28 15.83
N GLY A 197 -7.70 0.74 16.55
CA GLY A 197 -8.45 1.45 17.58
C GLY A 197 -9.77 2.07 17.10
N GLY A 198 -10.25 1.71 15.92
CA GLY A 198 -11.60 2.07 15.49
C GLY A 198 -12.68 1.45 16.39
N LEU A 199 -13.89 2.02 16.37
CA LEU A 199 -15.01 1.55 17.19
C LEU A 199 -16.09 0.95 16.32
N LEU A 200 -16.58 -0.23 16.71
CA LEU A 200 -17.77 -0.81 16.09
C LEU A 200 -18.98 0.05 16.43
N THR A 201 -19.72 0.45 15.41
CA THR A 201 -20.93 1.26 15.55
C THR A 201 -22.15 0.53 15.04
N ILE A 202 -23.28 0.76 15.70
CA ILE A 202 -24.60 0.26 15.31
C ILE A 202 -25.57 1.42 15.47
N SER A 203 -26.54 1.56 14.56
CA SER A 203 -27.60 2.56 14.74
C SER A 203 -28.47 2.29 15.97
N ASP A 204 -28.90 3.36 16.62
CA ASP A 204 -29.83 3.33 17.74
C ASP A 204 -31.11 2.57 17.41
N ALA A 205 -31.57 2.65 16.16
CA ALA A 205 -32.73 1.90 15.67
C ALA A 205 -32.53 0.38 15.78
N LEU A 206 -31.35 -0.13 15.40
CA LEU A 206 -31.06 -1.56 15.50
C LEU A 206 -30.81 -1.98 16.95
N LEU A 207 -30.15 -1.15 17.75
CA LEU A 207 -29.98 -1.39 19.20
C LEU A 207 -31.34 -1.47 19.91
N LYS A 208 -32.25 -0.55 19.60
CA LYS A 208 -33.63 -0.56 20.12
C LYS A 208 -34.37 -1.83 19.70
N ALA A 209 -34.34 -2.18 18.41
CA ALA A 209 -34.98 -3.40 17.91
C ALA A 209 -34.40 -4.68 18.55
N ALA A 210 -33.10 -4.73 18.81
CA ALA A 210 -32.45 -5.83 19.51
C ALA A 210 -32.90 -5.89 20.97
N SER A 211 -32.96 -4.75 21.66
CA SER A 211 -33.39 -4.67 23.08
C SER A 211 -34.85 -5.09 23.28
N GLU A 212 -35.74 -4.73 22.36
CA GLU A 212 -37.15 -5.14 22.41
C GLU A 212 -37.29 -6.66 22.22
N ARG A 213 -36.44 -7.27 21.39
CA ARG A 213 -36.40 -8.73 21.18
C ARG A 213 -35.74 -9.49 22.34
N SER A 214 -34.79 -8.89 23.05
CA SER A 214 -34.05 -9.51 24.15
C SER A 214 -34.70 -9.31 25.52
N SER A 215 -35.93 -8.77 25.58
CA SER A 215 -36.74 -8.63 26.80
C SER A 215 -36.99 -9.95 27.57
N GLY A 216 -36.61 -11.11 27.03
CA GLY A 216 -36.55 -12.39 27.73
C GLY A 216 -35.11 -12.72 28.14
N GLU A 217 -34.80 -12.56 29.43
CA GLU A 217 -33.62 -13.04 30.17
C GLU A 217 -32.28 -13.22 29.40
N GLY A 218 -31.41 -12.21 29.50
CA GLY A 218 -30.09 -12.45 30.09
C GLY A 218 -28.92 -12.86 29.19
N SER A 219 -28.90 -12.54 27.89
CA SER A 219 -27.69 -12.71 27.07
C SER A 219 -27.21 -11.37 26.53
N GLY A 220 -26.19 -10.79 27.17
CA GLY A 220 -25.45 -9.65 26.64
C GLY A 220 -24.67 -10.10 25.41
N THR A 221 -25.22 -9.89 24.22
CA THR A 221 -24.54 -10.21 22.96
C THR A 221 -23.33 -9.30 22.82
N SER A 222 -22.14 -9.84 23.06
CA SER A 222 -20.90 -9.18 22.67
C SER A 222 -20.89 -9.04 21.15
N LEU A 223 -20.84 -7.80 20.66
CA LEU A 223 -20.67 -7.53 19.24
C LEU A 223 -19.25 -7.91 18.85
N THR A 224 -19.12 -9.04 18.16
CA THR A 224 -17.84 -9.51 17.64
C THR A 224 -17.82 -9.29 16.13
N LEU A 225 -16.81 -8.55 15.65
CA LEU A 225 -16.55 -8.42 14.22
C LEU A 225 -16.14 -9.78 13.65
N GLN A 226 -16.86 -10.26 12.65
CA GLN A 226 -16.49 -11.43 11.88
C GLN A 226 -15.97 -10.97 10.52
N THR A 227 -14.78 -11.45 10.15
CA THR A 227 -14.21 -11.18 8.82
C THR A 227 -14.04 -12.48 8.04
N ILE A 228 -14.16 -12.39 6.73
CA ILE A 228 -13.99 -13.50 5.80
C ILE A 228 -12.77 -13.18 4.93
N SER A 229 -11.90 -14.16 4.71
CA SER A 229 -10.76 -14.01 3.82
C SER A 229 -11.22 -14.09 2.37
N VAL A 230 -11.61 -12.96 1.79
CA VAL A 230 -11.97 -12.82 0.38
C VAL A 230 -10.91 -12.01 -0.37
N PRO A 231 -10.63 -12.31 -1.65
CA PRO A 231 -9.63 -11.59 -2.44
C PRO A 231 -10.17 -10.24 -2.99
N LEU A 232 -11.16 -9.64 -2.33
CA LEU A 232 -11.81 -8.41 -2.79
C LEU A 232 -11.15 -7.18 -2.18
N LEU A 233 -11.01 -6.15 -3.00
CA LEU A 233 -10.47 -4.85 -2.66
C LEU A 233 -11.55 -3.78 -2.77
N CYS A 234 -11.37 -2.65 -2.09
CA CYS A 234 -12.26 -1.49 -2.22
C CYS A 234 -12.44 -1.07 -3.68
N SER A 235 -11.37 -1.14 -4.49
CA SER A 235 -11.38 -0.75 -5.90
C SER A 235 -12.16 -1.67 -6.83
N ASP A 236 -12.47 -2.90 -6.39
CA ASP A 236 -13.24 -3.86 -7.20
C ASP A 236 -14.70 -3.43 -7.29
N CYS A 237 -15.21 -2.75 -6.27
CA CYS A 237 -16.53 -2.11 -6.26
C CYS A 237 -16.46 -0.60 -6.54
N HIS A 238 -15.38 0.07 -6.11
CA HIS A 238 -15.19 1.53 -6.21
C HIS A 238 -14.06 1.86 -7.17
N GLN A 239 -14.33 1.71 -8.48
CA GLN A 239 -13.33 1.90 -9.52
C GLN A 239 -12.75 3.33 -9.51
N ALA A 240 -11.49 3.44 -9.09
CA ALA A 240 -10.81 4.72 -8.91
C ALA A 240 -10.46 5.42 -10.23
N HIS A 241 -10.13 4.65 -11.27
CA HIS A 241 -9.68 5.14 -12.59
C HIS A 241 -10.66 4.78 -13.70
N LYS A 242 -11.95 5.03 -13.49
CA LYS A 242 -12.96 4.96 -14.54
C LYS A 242 -13.73 6.26 -14.57
N THR A 243 -13.92 6.80 -15.77
CA THR A 243 -14.83 7.95 -15.97
C THR A 243 -16.23 7.40 -16.19
N GLN A 244 -17.21 7.88 -15.43
CA GLN A 244 -18.63 7.50 -15.65
C GLN A 244 -19.35 8.61 -16.39
N THR A 245 -20.21 8.25 -17.33
CA THR A 245 -20.96 9.21 -18.16
C THR A 245 -22.13 9.87 -17.42
N ILE A 246 -22.59 9.26 -16.31
CA ILE A 246 -23.80 9.68 -15.57
C ILE A 246 -23.45 10.35 -14.21
N GLY A 247 -22.15 10.48 -13.89
CA GLY A 247 -21.66 11.20 -12.69
C GLY A 247 -21.44 10.34 -11.44
N ALA A 248 -20.93 10.96 -10.37
CA ALA A 248 -20.44 10.34 -9.13
C ALA A 248 -21.50 9.65 -8.30
N SER A 249 -22.76 10.07 -8.41
CA SER A 249 -23.85 9.39 -7.72
C SER A 249 -24.03 7.95 -8.23
N THR A 250 -23.62 7.64 -9.47
CA THR A 250 -23.57 6.27 -9.98
C THR A 250 -22.22 5.58 -9.74
N PHE A 251 -21.18 6.27 -9.25
CA PHE A 251 -19.85 5.68 -9.01
C PHE A 251 -19.86 4.53 -8.03
N PHE A 252 -20.69 4.65 -7.00
CA PHE A 252 -20.69 3.72 -5.88
C PHE A 252 -21.62 2.52 -6.10
N MET A 253 -22.28 2.44 -7.25
CA MET A 253 -23.42 1.54 -7.49
C MET A 253 -23.55 1.11 -8.96
N ASP A 254 -22.44 0.92 -9.68
CA ASP A 254 -22.53 0.11 -10.91
C ASP A 254 -23.05 -1.28 -10.50
N THR A 255 -24.28 -1.56 -10.90
CA THR A 255 -25.03 -2.70 -10.37
C THR A 255 -24.40 -4.01 -10.81
N ASP A 256 -23.85 -4.06 -12.02
CA ASP A 256 -23.23 -5.25 -12.55
C ASP A 256 -21.90 -5.51 -11.83
N LEU A 257 -21.08 -4.47 -11.66
CA LEU A 257 -19.83 -4.57 -10.91
C LEU A 257 -20.06 -4.97 -9.45
N ARG A 258 -21.00 -4.31 -8.77
CA ARG A 258 -21.36 -4.63 -7.38
C ARG A 258 -21.87 -6.06 -7.27
N ASN A 259 -22.77 -6.47 -8.16
CA ASN A 259 -23.36 -7.81 -8.10
C ASN A 259 -22.29 -8.89 -8.37
N ALA A 260 -21.36 -8.65 -9.30
CA ALA A 260 -20.23 -9.55 -9.54
C ALA A 260 -19.35 -9.71 -8.28
N ALA A 261 -18.99 -8.60 -7.63
CA ALA A 261 -18.21 -8.65 -6.38
C ALA A 261 -18.99 -9.31 -5.23
N CYS A 262 -20.31 -9.08 -5.11
CA CYS A 262 -21.17 -9.77 -4.16
C CYS A 262 -21.11 -11.29 -4.35
N VAL A 263 -21.25 -11.77 -5.59
CA VAL A 263 -21.20 -13.20 -5.90
C VAL A 263 -19.83 -13.77 -5.59
N GLU A 264 -18.74 -13.10 -6.00
CA GLU A 264 -17.38 -13.56 -5.69
C GLU A 264 -17.15 -13.72 -4.18
N CYS A 265 -17.64 -12.75 -3.38
CA CYS A 265 -17.60 -12.81 -1.93
C CYS A 265 -18.38 -14.03 -1.41
N HIS A 266 -19.61 -14.23 -1.87
CA HIS A 266 -20.50 -15.29 -1.39
C HIS A 266 -20.04 -16.69 -1.81
N VAL A 267 -19.44 -16.82 -2.99
CA VAL A 267 -18.78 -18.04 -3.45
C VAL A 267 -17.58 -18.36 -2.56
N SER A 268 -16.73 -17.37 -2.27
CA SER A 268 -15.57 -17.54 -1.40
C SER A 268 -15.97 -17.88 0.05
N ALA A 269 -17.07 -17.28 0.53
CA ALA A 269 -17.63 -17.54 1.86
C ALA A 269 -18.43 -18.85 1.95
N GLN A 270 -18.75 -19.49 0.81
CA GLN A 270 -19.66 -20.63 0.70
C GLN A 270 -21.03 -20.38 1.37
N GLN A 271 -21.50 -19.12 1.32
CA GLN A 271 -22.72 -18.66 1.97
C GLN A 271 -23.39 -17.58 1.13
N GLY A 272 -24.71 -17.61 1.01
CA GLY A 272 -25.49 -16.62 0.26
C GLY A 272 -25.61 -16.91 -1.24
N PRO A 273 -26.03 -15.92 -2.04
CA PRO A 273 -26.17 -16.00 -3.51
C PRO A 273 -24.90 -16.50 -4.20
N GLN A 274 -25.00 -17.51 -5.06
CA GLN A 274 -23.84 -18.10 -5.75
C GLN A 274 -23.79 -17.71 -7.23
N ASP A 275 -24.87 -17.13 -7.76
CA ASP A 275 -24.97 -16.57 -9.11
C ASP A 275 -25.54 -15.14 -9.04
N VAL A 276 -25.23 -14.30 -10.04
CA VAL A 276 -25.78 -12.94 -10.14
C VAL A 276 -27.31 -12.99 -10.29
N LYS A 277 -27.86 -14.04 -10.92
CA LYS A 277 -29.31 -14.24 -11.06
C LYS A 277 -30.02 -14.41 -9.72
N ASP A 278 -29.33 -14.99 -8.75
CA ASP A 278 -29.86 -15.15 -7.38
C ASP A 278 -30.06 -13.78 -6.70
N LEU A 279 -29.30 -12.75 -7.11
CA LEU A 279 -29.41 -11.40 -6.59
C LEU A 279 -30.55 -10.59 -7.23
N THR A 280 -30.87 -10.86 -8.51
CA THR A 280 -31.90 -10.12 -9.25
C THR A 280 -33.29 -10.70 -9.08
N GLY A 281 -33.41 -11.94 -8.57
CA GLY A 281 -34.69 -12.60 -8.32
C GLY A 281 -35.48 -12.92 -9.60
N THR A 282 -34.80 -12.99 -10.74
CA THR A 282 -35.39 -13.17 -12.08
C THR A 282 -35.79 -14.60 -12.42
N ASP A 283 -35.50 -15.57 -11.54
CA ASP A 283 -35.80 -17.00 -11.77
C ASP A 283 -37.10 -17.47 -11.07
N LYS A 284 -38.01 -16.55 -10.72
CA LYS A 284 -39.35 -16.88 -10.21
C LYS A 284 -40.37 -16.91 -11.36
N ASP A 285 -40.20 -17.83 -12.29
CA ASP A 285 -41.24 -18.24 -13.26
C ASP A 285 -41.53 -19.74 -13.12
#